data_AF-A0A933CYQ3-F1
#
_entry.id   AF-A0A933CYQ3-F1
#
_cell.length_a   1.000
_cell.length_b   1.000
_cell.length_c   1.000
_cell.angle_alpha   90.00
_cell.angle_beta   90.00
_cell.angle_gamma   90.00
#
_symmetry.space_group_name_H-M   'P 1'
#
loop_
_entity.id
_entity.type
_entity.pdbx_description
1 polymer ?
#
loop_
_entity_poly.entity_id
_entity_poly.type
_entity_poly.pdbx_seq_one_letter_code
_entity_poly.pdbx_strand_id
1 'polypeptide(L)'
;MNIRKITVYLHSADMLVIGFAAILSVINLIFAGRIPYWWKLITLNCSISILICLLAYVRHVTGSTILRYIHDWYVAPVTFLSFKELYFMIKPIHFG
;
A
#
# COMPACT_ATOMS: atom_id res chain seq x y z
N MET A 1 -13.74 -15.35 8.33
CA MET A 1 -12.46 -14.72 8.73
C MET A 1 -12.79 -13.37 9.35
N ASN A 2 -12.61 -13.19 10.66
CA ASN A 2 -13.14 -12.02 11.39
C ASN A 2 -12.21 -10.81 11.18
N ILE A 3 -12.65 -9.82 10.39
CA ILE A 3 -11.85 -8.66 9.94
C ILE A 3 -11.26 -7.90 11.15
N ARG A 4 -11.97 -7.87 12.28
CA ARG A 4 -11.51 -7.28 13.54
C ARG A 4 -10.24 -7.92 14.11
N LYS A 5 -9.99 -9.21 13.89
CA LYS A 5 -8.78 -9.87 14.40
C LYS A 5 -7.55 -9.48 13.56
N ILE A 6 -7.74 -9.24 12.27
CA ILE A 6 -6.64 -8.89 11.35
C ILE A 6 -6.09 -7.51 11.73
N THR A 7 -6.95 -6.52 12.00
CA THR A 7 -6.54 -5.18 12.42
C THR A 7 -5.81 -5.13 13.76
N VAL A 8 -5.98 -6.12 14.65
CA VAL A 8 -5.23 -6.21 15.91
C VAL A 8 -3.76 -6.60 15.67
N TYR A 9 -3.48 -7.28 14.55
CA TYR A 9 -2.11 -7.72 14.21
C TYR A 9 -1.34 -6.69 13.37
N LEU A 10 -2.02 -5.68 12.83
CA LEU A 10 -1.39 -4.63 12.04
C LEU A 10 -0.73 -3.60 12.95
N HIS A 11 0.52 -3.28 12.65
CA HIS A 11 1.20 -2.15 13.26
C HIS A 11 0.56 -0.83 12.75
N SER A 12 0.74 0.26 13.49
CA SER A 12 0.30 1.61 13.07
C SER A 12 0.87 2.01 11.71
N ALA A 13 2.12 1.62 11.40
CA ALA A 13 2.72 1.84 10.10
C ALA A 13 1.94 1.11 8.98
N ASP A 14 1.54 -0.14 9.19
CA ASP A 14 0.77 -0.92 8.21
C ASP A 14 -0.56 -0.26 7.88
N MET A 15 -1.28 0.20 8.92
CA MET A 15 -2.54 0.92 8.74
C MET A 15 -2.36 2.22 7.96
N LEU A 16 -1.28 2.97 8.25
CA LEU A 16 -0.99 4.23 7.57
C LEU A 16 -0.69 3.99 6.09
N VAL A 17 0.13 2.99 5.77
CA VAL A 17 0.48 2.65 4.39
C VAL A 17 -0.75 2.18 3.60
N ILE A 18 -1.57 1.29 4.18
CA ILE A 18 -2.81 0.82 3.54
C ILE A 18 -3.80 1.98 3.35
N GLY A 19 -3.96 2.84 4.36
CA GLY A 19 -4.82 4.01 4.27
C GLY A 19 -4.36 4.98 3.18
N PHE A 20 -3.05 5.22 3.08
CA PHE A 20 -2.48 6.06 2.04
C PHE A 20 -2.65 5.45 0.64
N ALA A 21 -2.41 4.16 0.48
CA ALA A 21 -2.66 3.43 -0.77
C ALA A 21 -4.15 3.47 -1.19
N ALA A 22 -5.07 3.43 -0.21
CA ALA A 22 -6.50 3.59 -0.47
C ALA A 22 -6.83 5.01 -0.97
N ILE A 23 -6.26 6.05 -0.36
CA ILE A 23 -6.43 7.44 -0.82
C ILE A 23 -5.90 7.59 -2.24
N LEU A 24 -4.69 7.10 -2.54
CA LEU A 24 -4.12 7.14 -3.89
C LEU A 24 -4.99 6.38 -4.89
N SER A 25 -5.55 5.24 -4.51
CA SER A 25 -6.46 4.47 -5.37
C SER A 25 -7.76 5.23 -5.66
N VAL A 26 -8.33 5.93 -4.68
CA VAL A 26 -9.52 6.78 -4.88
C VAL A 26 -9.21 7.93 -5.84
N ILE A 27 -8.07 8.61 -5.67
CA ILE A 27 -7.68 9.70 -6.57
C ILE A 27 -7.44 9.16 -7.99
N ASN A 28 -6.80 7.98 -8.13
CA ASN A 28 -6.65 7.31 -9.42
C ASN A 28 -7.99 7.03 -10.10
N LEU A 29 -9.01 6.59 -9.34
CA LEU A 29 -10.35 6.36 -9.87
C LEU A 29 -11.03 7.66 -10.32
N ILE A 30 -10.91 8.73 -9.53
CA ILE A 30 -11.49 10.05 -9.88
C ILE A 30 -10.88 10.58 -11.19
N PHE A 31 -9.58 10.40 -11.38
CA PHE A 31 -8.85 10.86 -12.56
C PHE A 31 -8.53 9.73 -13.56
N ALA A 32 -9.29 8.63 -13.54
CA ALA A 32 -9.02 7.44 -14.36
C ALA A 32 -8.95 7.73 -15.86
N GLY A 33 -9.73 8.71 -16.35
CA GLY A 33 -9.70 9.13 -17.75
C GLY A 33 -8.44 9.89 -18.17
N ARG A 34 -7.61 10.36 -17.23
CA ARG A 34 -6.43 11.19 -17.50
C ARG A 34 -5.12 10.54 -17.07
N ILE A 35 -5.15 9.72 -16.03
CA ILE A 35 -3.95 9.06 -15.52
C ILE A 35 -3.61 7.88 -16.43
N PRO A 36 -2.44 7.89 -17.09
CA PRO A 36 -2.00 6.76 -17.89
C PRO A 36 -1.76 5.56 -16.96
N TYR A 37 -2.27 4.38 -17.35
CA TYR A 37 -2.12 3.14 -16.59
C TYR A 37 -2.76 3.15 -15.18
N TRP A 38 -3.79 3.96 -14.95
CA TRP A 38 -4.53 4.01 -13.67
C TRP A 38 -4.90 2.62 -13.11
N TRP A 39 -5.29 1.67 -13.98
CA TRP A 39 -5.64 0.31 -13.55
C TRP A 39 -4.43 -0.45 -12.98
N LYS A 40 -3.23 -0.24 -13.53
CA LYS A 40 -1.99 -0.86 -13.04
C LYS A 40 -1.62 -0.29 -11.67
N LEU A 41 -1.82 1.02 -11.47
CA LEU A 41 -1.57 1.70 -10.20
C LEU A 41 -2.50 1.17 -9.10
N ILE A 42 -3.80 1.06 -9.38
CA ILE A 42 -4.77 0.47 -8.44
C ILE A 42 -4.42 -0.99 -8.13
N THR A 43 -4.10 -1.79 -9.15
CA THR A 43 -3.73 -3.20 -8.95
C THR A 43 -2.47 -3.33 -8.10
N LEU A 44 -1.49 -2.44 -8.29
CA LEU A 44 -0.27 -2.37 -7.50
C LEU A 44 -0.57 -2.01 -6.05
N ASN A 45 -1.43 -1.01 -5.79
CA ASN A 45 -1.86 -0.64 -4.44
C ASN A 45 -2.61 -1.76 -3.72
N CYS A 46 -3.51 -2.47 -4.42
CA CYS A 46 -4.18 -3.65 -3.88
C CYS A 46 -3.17 -4.75 -3.55
N SER A 47 -2.22 -5.02 -4.45
CA SER A 47 -1.19 -6.06 -4.26
C SER A 47 -0.30 -5.75 -3.04
N ILE A 48 0.13 -4.49 -2.89
CA ILE A 48 0.90 -4.04 -1.73
C ILE A 48 0.09 -4.19 -0.44
N SER A 49 -1.17 -3.78 -0.44
CA SER A 49 -2.04 -3.88 0.74
C SER A 49 -2.24 -5.34 1.18
N ILE A 50 -2.43 -6.25 0.22
CA ILE A 50 -2.51 -7.70 0.48
C ILE A 50 -1.20 -8.22 1.04
N LEU A 51 -0.06 -7.82 0.45
CA LEU A 51 1.26 -8.25 0.90
C LEU A 51 1.55 -7.77 2.34
N ILE A 52 1.19 -6.54 2.70
CA ILE A 52 1.32 -6.03 4.07
C ILE A 52 0.47 -6.84 5.04
N CYS A 53 -0.79 -7.12 4.71
CA CYS A 53 -1.66 -7.96 5.54
C CYS A 53 -1.08 -9.36 5.74
N LEU A 54 -0.54 -9.96 4.67
CA LEU A 54 0.08 -11.28 4.73
C LEU A 54 1.36 -11.26 5.59
N LEU A 55 2.20 -10.25 5.43
CA LEU A 55 3.44 -10.09 6.20
C LEU A 55 3.14 -9.92 7.69
N ALA A 56 2.15 -9.11 8.04
CA ALA A 56 1.67 -8.94 9.42
C ALA A 56 1.17 -10.26 10.02
N TYR A 57 0.40 -11.04 9.24
CA TYR A 57 -0.08 -12.36 9.68
C TYR A 57 1.05 -13.36 9.89
N VAL A 58 1.95 -13.51 8.92
CA VAL A 58 3.06 -14.49 9.02
C VAL A 58 4.03 -14.11 10.14
N ARG A 59 4.25 -12.81 10.39
CA ARG A 59 5.03 -12.35 11.54
C ARG A 59 4.46 -12.86 12.86
N HIS A 60 3.14 -12.81 13.01
CA HIS A 60 2.47 -13.28 14.23
C HIS A 60 2.50 -14.81 14.38
N VAL A 61 2.50 -15.56 13.28
CA VAL A 61 2.50 -17.04 13.31
C VAL A 61 3.90 -17.61 13.54
N THR A 62 4.92 -17.08 12.87
CA THR A 62 6.23 -17.73 12.79
C THR A 62 7.22 -17.22 13.86
N GLY A 63 7.05 -16.00 14.36
CA GLY A 63 7.96 -15.41 15.36
C GLY A 63 9.42 -15.22 14.91
N SER A 64 9.71 -15.41 13.61
CA SER A 64 11.07 -15.38 13.07
C SER A 64 11.65 -13.96 13.02
N THR A 65 12.91 -13.82 13.48
CA THR A 65 13.64 -12.55 13.52
C THR A 65 13.88 -11.97 12.12
N ILE A 66 14.15 -12.82 11.12
CA ILE A 66 14.35 -12.37 9.72
C ILE A 66 13.09 -11.72 9.18
N LEU A 67 11.93 -12.33 9.46
CA LEU A 67 10.65 -11.82 8.99
C LEU A 67 10.30 -10.49 9.65
N ARG A 68 10.71 -10.30 10.90
CA ARG A 68 10.59 -9.02 11.60
C ARG A 68 11.41 -7.92 10.92
N TYR A 69 12.65 -8.19 10.52
CA TYR A 69 13.46 -7.22 9.77
C TYR A 69 12.84 -6.86 8.42
N ILE A 70 12.35 -7.85 7.66
CA ILE A 70 11.66 -7.59 6.39
C ILE A 70 10.41 -6.75 6.62
N HIS A 71 9.65 -7.04 7.67
CA HIS A 71 8.46 -6.29 8.03
C HIS A 71 8.74 -4.87 8.53
N ASP A 72 9.83 -4.64 9.24
CA ASP A 72 10.19 -3.28 9.66
C ASP A 72 10.74 -2.48 8.47
N TRP A 73 11.36 -3.15 7.49
CA TRP A 73 12.00 -2.48 6.36
C TRP A 73 11.10 -2.27 5.13
N TYR A 74 9.98 -2.99 4.97
CA TYR A 74 9.11 -2.84 3.78
C TYR A 74 8.54 -1.42 3.60
N VAL A 75 8.42 -0.67 4.69
CA VAL A 75 7.84 0.69 4.67
C VAL A 75 8.65 1.61 3.75
N ALA A 76 9.98 1.47 3.71
CA ALA A 76 10.85 2.29 2.88
C ALA A 76 10.60 2.11 1.36
N PRO A 77 10.67 0.89 0.79
CA PRO A 77 10.38 0.69 -0.64
C PRO A 77 8.93 1.01 -0.99
N VAL A 78 7.96 0.74 -0.10
CA VAL A 78 6.56 1.10 -0.39
C VAL A 78 6.38 2.62 -0.43
N THR A 79 7.00 3.36 0.48
CA THR A 79 6.97 4.83 0.47
C THR A 79 7.56 5.38 -0.83
N PHE A 80 8.67 4.80 -1.31
CA PHE A 80 9.26 5.18 -2.59
C PHE A 80 8.31 4.90 -3.78
N LEU A 81 7.61 3.76 -3.77
CA LEU A 81 6.60 3.44 -4.78
C LEU A 81 5.45 4.45 -4.75
N SER A 82 4.99 4.86 -3.57
CA SER A 82 3.93 5.87 -3.43
C SER A 82 4.35 7.23 -4.00
N PHE A 83 5.61 7.64 -3.82
CA PHE A 83 6.12 8.85 -4.47
C PHE A 83 6.13 8.73 -6.00
N LYS A 84 6.50 7.57 -6.52
CA LYS A 84 6.49 7.30 -7.96
C LYS A 84 5.07 7.31 -8.53
N GLU A 85 4.10 6.78 -7.79
CA GLU A 85 2.69 6.86 -8.15
C GLU A 85 2.21 8.32 -8.17
N LEU A 86 2.48 9.09 -7.12
CA LEU A 86 2.18 10.52 -7.09
C LEU A 86 2.79 11.26 -8.28
N TYR A 87 4.02 10.96 -8.67
CA TYR A 87 4.64 11.55 -9.85
C TYR A 87 3.81 11.36 -11.14
N PHE A 88 3.26 10.15 -11.34
CA PHE A 88 2.38 9.89 -12.48
C PHE A 88 1.02 10.60 -12.37
N MET A 89 0.59 10.93 -11.16
CA MET A 89 -0.70 11.59 -10.90
C MET A 89 -0.60 13.12 -10.96
N ILE A 90 0.53 13.72 -10.55
CA ILE A 90 0.71 15.17 -10.48
C ILE A 90 0.51 15.81 -11.86
N LYS A 91 1.15 15.27 -12.91
CA LYS A 91 1.06 15.81 -14.27
C LYS A 91 -0.37 15.88 -14.82
N PRO A 92 -1.19 14.80 -14.80
CA PRO A 92 -2.58 14.86 -15.27
C PRO A 92 -3.51 15.70 -14.37
N ILE A 93 -3.14 15.92 -13.10
CA ILE A 93 -3.91 16.79 -12.18
C ILE A 93 -3.61 18.27 -12.43
N HIS A 94 -2.35 18.63 -12.71
CA HIS A 94 -1.94 20.02 -12.94
C HIS A 94 -2.26 20.55 -14.35
N PHE A 95 -2.91 19.75 -15.22
CA PHE A 95 -3.25 20.11 -16.61
C PHE A 95 -2.05 20.47 -17.53
N GLY A 96 -0.81 20.32 -17.08
CA GLY A 96 0.40 20.76 -17.78
C GLY A 96 1.19 21.71 -16.92
#